data_AF-A0A251XBF1-F1
#
_entry.id   AF-A0A251XBF1-F1
#
_cell.length_a   1.000
_cell.length_b   1.000
_cell.length_c   1.000
_cell.angle_alpha   90.00
_cell.angle_beta   90.00
_cell.angle_gamma   90.00
#
_symmetry.space_group_name_H-M   'P 1'
#
loop_
_entity.id
_entity.type
_entity.pdbx_description
1 polymer ?
#
loop_
_entity_poly.entity_id
_entity_poly.type
_entity_poly.pdbx_seq_one_letter_code
_entity_poly.pdbx_strand_id
1 'polypeptide(L)'
;MLNGLFYIEFTEEFPLNLHHLQVYFPNQNETAPQILAQLQQDCPFETVLIIYNNSGVSTSQFIFIQSSELTAWLLHKNPLLNFCHLLAKNMELKQLSPFQNYGTVHLHNVFLTRQSILKTILANPMQNYALIGGRQLGKTSILKFLLNYYQNKSLECHYLIVRDNSLLQLLKSILKSKKKQLILLDEADDFIAHDRAKGYPILQHLQHLHLNGKISIIFAGHYELLTEWHSNSPYRDFAEAILVETFNINTCQSFIENSLQYLNCRFIEQESLTQFIKMLGGRPNLIITACQDLLSLEKQQVEKNDVEKVLNGLKPNLLAQVGLSSGEAEQILEKILILTALFTQQSYFSQQDMCRILENFGFSLSDSLIQSTIQRLSLAGIFRLEKATYVLTIPLLRQVFLQDSIGLLLAQNITQYKAWRRMS
;
A
#
# COMPACT_ATOMS: atom_id res chain seq x y z
N MET A 1 26.63 -21.96 21.50
CA MET A 1 26.40 -21.79 20.05
C MET A 1 26.71 -23.10 19.39
N LEU A 2 25.78 -23.62 18.60
CA LEU A 2 26.04 -24.74 17.69
C LEU A 2 27.23 -24.39 16.79
N ASN A 3 28.24 -25.26 16.75
CA ASN A 3 29.31 -25.15 15.76
C ASN A 3 28.72 -25.38 14.37
N GLY A 4 29.01 -24.50 13.41
CA GLY A 4 28.50 -24.60 12.04
C GLY A 4 27.14 -23.93 11.81
N LEU A 5 26.58 -23.23 12.81
CA LEU A 5 25.40 -22.38 12.64
C LEU A 5 25.82 -20.94 12.30
N PHE A 6 25.27 -20.41 11.22
CA PHE A 6 25.51 -19.07 10.72
C PHE A 6 24.20 -18.29 10.61
N TYR A 7 24.28 -16.97 10.76
CA TYR A 7 23.14 -16.08 10.65
C TYR A 7 23.27 -15.21 9.40
N ILE A 8 22.21 -15.15 8.60
CA ILE A 8 22.09 -14.28 7.44
C ILE A 8 20.99 -13.27 7.72
N GLU A 9 21.32 -11.99 7.65
CA GLU A 9 20.35 -10.90 7.65
C GLU A 9 20.15 -10.41 6.21
N PHE A 10 18.89 -10.32 5.79
CA PHE A 10 18.54 -9.85 4.46
C PHE A 10 18.30 -8.34 4.48
N THR A 11 18.77 -7.65 3.44
CA THR A 11 18.47 -6.24 3.23
C THR A 11 17.02 -6.07 2.75
N GLU A 12 16.50 -4.84 2.78
CA GLU A 12 15.18 -4.51 2.22
C GLU A 12 15.08 -4.69 0.70
N GLU A 13 16.19 -5.04 0.03
CA GLU A 13 16.22 -5.39 -1.40
C GLU A 13 15.89 -6.87 -1.65
N PHE A 14 15.89 -7.71 -0.61
CA PHE A 14 15.49 -9.10 -0.74
C PHE A 14 14.01 -9.19 -1.12
N PRO A 15 13.65 -10.00 -2.14
CA PRO A 15 12.34 -9.88 -2.78
C PRO A 15 11.20 -10.58 -2.02
N LEU A 16 11.49 -11.36 -0.98
CA LEU A 16 10.50 -12.09 -0.18
C LEU A 16 10.42 -11.51 1.23
N ASN A 17 9.30 -11.79 1.91
CA ASN A 17 9.12 -11.39 3.31
C ASN A 17 9.91 -12.29 4.27
N LEU A 18 11.23 -12.15 4.25
CA LEU A 18 12.16 -12.88 5.12
C LEU A 18 13.29 -11.94 5.54
N HIS A 19 13.36 -11.62 6.83
CA HIS A 19 14.36 -10.67 7.35
C HIS A 19 15.68 -11.34 7.73
N HIS A 20 15.61 -12.60 8.14
CA HIS A 20 16.79 -13.38 8.49
C HIS A 20 16.56 -14.86 8.24
N LEU A 21 17.66 -15.58 8.14
CA LEU A 21 17.70 -17.02 7.98
C LEU A 21 18.95 -17.56 8.65
N GLN A 22 18.82 -18.65 9.37
CA GLN A 22 19.98 -19.38 9.85
C GLN A 22 20.41 -20.42 8.83
N VAL A 23 21.71 -20.64 8.71
CA VAL A 23 22.28 -21.69 7.87
C VAL A 23 23.13 -22.61 8.73
N TYR A 24 22.81 -23.90 8.73
CA TYR A 24 23.51 -24.92 9.50
C TYR A 24 24.29 -25.87 8.59
N PHE A 25 25.57 -26.05 8.90
CA PHE A 25 26.46 -27.02 8.28
C PHE A 25 26.74 -28.16 9.30
N PRO A 26 25.95 -29.25 9.26
CA PRO A 26 26.15 -30.40 10.16
C PRO A 26 27.50 -31.09 9.94
N ASN A 27 27.95 -31.79 10.98
CA ASN A 27 29.13 -32.65 10.88
C ASN A 27 28.83 -33.87 9.99
N GLN A 28 29.84 -34.41 9.31
CA GLN A 28 29.67 -35.52 8.35
C GLN A 28 29.04 -36.79 8.93
N ASN A 29 29.12 -36.98 10.25
CA ASN A 29 28.64 -38.19 10.94
C ASN A 29 27.25 -38.00 11.58
N GLU A 30 26.68 -36.81 11.55
CA GLU A 30 25.37 -36.52 12.16
C GLU A 30 24.23 -37.02 11.26
N THR A 31 23.28 -37.72 11.86
CA THR A 31 22.06 -38.17 11.15
C THR A 31 20.99 -37.08 11.18
N ALA A 32 20.09 -37.04 10.19
CA ALA A 32 19.02 -36.05 10.13
C ALA A 32 18.17 -35.95 11.43
N PRO A 33 17.78 -37.06 12.10
CA PRO A 33 17.07 -36.98 13.38
C PRO A 33 17.88 -36.34 14.50
N GLN A 34 19.20 -36.57 14.55
CA GLN A 34 20.09 -35.96 15.55
C GLN A 34 20.22 -34.45 15.31
N ILE A 35 20.40 -34.05 14.05
CA ILE A 35 20.47 -32.64 13.64
C ILE A 35 19.18 -31.92 14.05
N LEU A 36 18.02 -32.50 13.73
CA LEU A 36 16.73 -31.91 14.08
C LEU A 36 16.53 -31.78 15.58
N ALA A 37 16.86 -32.82 16.36
CA ALA A 37 16.75 -32.77 17.82
C ALA A 37 17.62 -31.65 18.43
N GLN A 38 18.82 -31.47 17.89
CA GLN A 38 19.75 -30.42 18.36
C GLN A 38 19.25 -29.02 17.98
N LEU A 39 18.81 -28.82 16.73
CA LEU A 39 18.29 -27.54 16.27
C LEU A 39 16.97 -27.17 16.95
N GLN A 40 16.09 -28.14 17.25
CA GLN A 40 14.87 -27.90 18.02
C GLN A 40 15.16 -27.42 19.45
N GLN A 41 16.26 -27.87 20.05
CA GLN A 41 16.66 -27.44 21.38
C GLN A 41 17.26 -26.03 21.37
N ASP A 42 18.13 -25.75 20.40
CA ASP A 42 18.93 -24.51 20.38
C ASP A 42 18.24 -23.35 19.63
N CYS A 43 17.40 -23.65 18.63
CA CYS A 43 16.75 -22.67 17.75
C CYS A 43 15.28 -23.03 17.44
N PRO A 44 14.41 -23.19 18.47
CA PRO A 44 13.05 -23.74 18.30
C PRO A 44 12.09 -22.90 17.44
N PHE A 45 12.39 -21.61 17.23
CA PHE A 45 11.49 -20.65 16.56
C PHE A 45 12.08 -20.06 15.28
N GLU A 46 13.29 -20.46 14.88
CA GLU A 46 13.95 -19.90 13.71
C GLU A 46 13.85 -20.84 12.51
N THR A 47 13.77 -20.25 11.32
CA THR A 47 13.90 -21.01 10.07
C THR A 47 15.39 -21.29 9.85
N VAL A 48 15.75 -22.56 9.72
CA VAL A 48 17.14 -23.01 9.52
C VAL A 48 17.26 -23.77 8.21
N LEU A 49 18.16 -23.29 7.36
CA LEU A 49 18.61 -23.94 6.14
C LEU A 49 19.74 -24.92 6.46
N ILE A 50 19.50 -26.21 6.28
CA ILE A 50 20.45 -27.26 6.63
C ILE A 50 21.11 -27.75 5.34
N ILE A 51 22.40 -27.45 5.17
CA ILE A 51 23.17 -27.90 4.01
C ILE A 51 23.71 -29.30 4.33
N TYR A 52 23.05 -30.32 3.80
CA TYR A 52 23.30 -31.71 4.18
C TYR A 52 23.45 -32.60 2.95
N ASN A 53 24.53 -33.38 2.91
CA ASN A 53 24.83 -34.23 1.75
C ASN A 53 23.90 -35.45 1.63
N ASN A 54 23.24 -35.87 2.71
CA ASN A 54 22.31 -36.99 2.69
C ASN A 54 20.86 -36.50 2.60
N SER A 55 19.92 -37.42 2.42
CA SER A 55 18.49 -37.10 2.45
C SER A 55 18.01 -36.76 3.86
N GLY A 56 17.19 -35.72 3.94
CA GLY A 56 16.43 -35.34 5.12
C GLY A 56 15.00 -34.97 4.70
N VAL A 57 14.07 -35.00 5.65
CA VAL A 57 12.69 -34.55 5.43
C VAL A 57 12.61 -33.09 5.87
N SER A 58 12.40 -32.20 4.91
CA SER A 58 12.19 -30.78 5.19
C SER A 58 10.84 -30.54 5.89
N THR A 59 10.84 -29.54 6.76
CA THR A 59 9.66 -28.95 7.39
C THR A 59 9.66 -27.45 7.10
N SER A 60 8.61 -26.73 7.50
CA SER A 60 8.54 -25.27 7.33
C SER A 60 9.62 -24.52 8.14
N GLN A 61 10.10 -25.10 9.24
CA GLN A 61 11.18 -24.54 10.06
C GLN A 61 12.57 -25.03 9.65
N PHE A 62 12.72 -26.33 9.37
CA PHE A 62 14.01 -26.94 9.06
C PHE A 62 14.05 -27.42 7.62
N ILE A 63 14.82 -26.73 6.78
CA ILE A 63 14.85 -26.94 5.33
C ILE A 63 16.15 -27.66 4.96
N PHE A 64 16.06 -28.94 4.60
CA PHE A 64 17.22 -29.68 4.10
C PHE A 64 17.48 -29.31 2.63
N ILE A 65 18.70 -28.86 2.34
CA ILE A 65 19.20 -28.66 0.98
C ILE A 65 20.18 -29.78 0.65
N GLN A 66 19.88 -30.51 -0.42
CA GLN A 66 20.76 -31.54 -0.96
C GLN A 66 21.89 -30.91 -1.81
N SER A 67 23.00 -31.62 -1.99
CA SER A 67 24.14 -31.14 -2.79
C SER A 67 23.75 -30.75 -4.23
N SER A 68 22.77 -31.43 -4.83
CA SER A 68 22.24 -31.11 -6.16
C SER A 68 21.48 -29.79 -6.18
N GLU A 69 20.64 -29.53 -5.17
CA GLU A 69 19.89 -28.28 -5.01
C GLU A 69 20.83 -27.11 -4.70
N LEU A 70 21.84 -27.31 -3.86
CA LEU A 70 22.88 -26.31 -3.59
C LEU A 70 23.66 -25.95 -4.86
N THR A 71 24.06 -26.95 -5.64
CA THR A 71 24.76 -26.74 -6.91
C THR A 71 23.87 -26.00 -7.91
N ALA A 72 22.61 -26.40 -8.02
CA ALA A 72 21.63 -25.74 -8.88
C ALA A 72 21.44 -24.28 -8.48
N TRP A 73 21.37 -23.97 -7.18
CA TRP A 73 21.27 -22.61 -6.66
C TRP A 73 22.51 -21.78 -6.98
N LEU A 74 23.70 -22.22 -6.53
CA LEU A 74 24.92 -21.42 -6.61
C LEU A 74 25.40 -21.20 -8.06
N LEU A 75 25.10 -22.12 -8.97
CA LEU A 75 25.51 -22.04 -10.37
C LEU A 75 24.40 -21.57 -11.32
N HIS A 76 23.22 -21.20 -10.80
CA HIS A 76 22.13 -20.70 -11.64
C HIS A 76 22.49 -19.34 -12.29
N LYS A 77 21.96 -19.07 -13.49
CA LYS A 77 22.11 -17.74 -14.14
C LYS A 77 21.51 -16.59 -13.30
N ASN A 78 20.54 -16.91 -12.46
CA ASN A 78 19.94 -16.00 -11.49
C ASN A 78 19.86 -16.71 -10.13
N PRO A 79 20.94 -16.67 -9.31
CA PRO A 79 21.00 -17.38 -8.04
C PRO A 79 19.95 -16.90 -7.03
N LEU A 80 19.65 -15.59 -7.01
CA LEU A 80 18.65 -15.02 -6.12
C LEU A 80 17.24 -15.59 -6.40
N LEU A 81 16.84 -15.63 -7.67
CA LEU A 81 15.54 -16.17 -8.05
C LEU A 81 15.44 -17.67 -7.70
N ASN A 82 16.50 -18.44 -7.99
CA ASN A 82 16.52 -19.87 -7.69
C ASN A 82 16.48 -20.15 -6.18
N PHE A 83 17.16 -19.31 -5.39
CA PHE A 83 17.07 -19.36 -3.93
C PHE A 83 15.65 -19.10 -3.43
N CYS A 84 14.98 -18.09 -3.96
CA CYS A 84 13.59 -17.78 -3.60
C CYS A 84 12.66 -18.95 -3.95
N HIS A 85 12.86 -19.61 -5.09
CA HIS A 85 12.12 -20.82 -5.46
C HIS A 85 12.38 -21.99 -4.52
N LEU A 86 13.63 -22.16 -4.07
CA LEU A 86 13.99 -23.17 -3.09
C LEU A 86 13.27 -22.93 -1.76
N LEU A 87 13.21 -21.67 -1.29
CA LEU A 87 12.47 -21.31 -0.09
C LEU A 87 10.96 -21.55 -0.27
N ALA A 88 10.39 -21.08 -1.38
CA ALA A 88 8.96 -21.23 -1.70
C ALA A 88 8.51 -22.69 -1.91
N LYS A 89 9.45 -23.60 -2.21
CA LYS A 89 9.18 -25.04 -2.26
C LYS A 89 9.03 -25.67 -0.87
N ASN A 90 9.69 -25.11 0.14
CA ASN A 90 9.81 -25.73 1.47
C ASN A 90 9.06 -24.96 2.57
N MET A 91 8.64 -23.72 2.31
CA MET A 91 7.92 -22.86 3.25
C MET A 91 6.55 -22.47 2.71
N GLU A 92 5.64 -22.08 3.60
CA GLU A 92 4.32 -21.56 3.23
C GLU A 92 4.48 -20.27 2.39
N LEU A 93 3.83 -20.23 1.22
CA LEU A 93 3.88 -19.08 0.32
C LEU A 93 3.35 -17.82 0.99
N LYS A 94 2.34 -17.97 1.86
CA LYS A 94 1.80 -16.87 2.65
C LYS A 94 2.85 -16.24 3.59
N GLN A 95 3.72 -17.05 4.19
CA GLN A 95 4.79 -16.56 5.06
C GLN A 95 5.83 -15.74 4.28
N LEU A 96 6.19 -16.22 3.08
CA LEU A 96 7.16 -15.58 2.20
C LEU A 96 6.57 -14.43 1.36
N SER A 97 5.26 -14.18 1.47
CA SER A 97 4.52 -13.24 0.63
C SER A 97 5.19 -11.86 0.52
N PRO A 98 5.57 -11.40 -0.68
CA PRO A 98 6.08 -10.05 -0.90
C PRO A 98 5.00 -8.98 -0.78
N PHE A 99 3.72 -9.37 -0.77
CA PHE A 99 2.59 -8.47 -0.62
C PHE A 99 2.41 -8.15 0.86
N GLN A 100 2.60 -6.88 1.23
CA GLN A 100 2.47 -6.40 2.62
C GLN A 100 1.56 -5.17 2.71
N ASN A 101 0.64 -5.18 3.69
CA ASN A 101 -0.27 -4.07 3.98
C ASN A 101 0.34 -3.07 5.00
N TYR A 102 1.29 -3.50 5.84
CA TYR A 102 1.90 -2.71 6.93
C TYR A 102 3.36 -3.14 7.16
N GLY A 103 4.25 -2.19 7.49
CA GLY A 103 5.63 -2.48 7.90
C GLY A 103 6.73 -1.67 7.18
N THR A 104 7.98 -2.08 7.40
CA THR A 104 9.13 -1.77 6.53
C THR A 104 8.83 -2.39 5.18
N VAL A 105 8.44 -1.55 4.23
CA VAL A 105 8.10 -1.97 2.88
C VAL A 105 9.34 -2.61 2.29
N HIS A 106 9.31 -3.91 1.96
CA HIS A 106 10.37 -4.51 1.12
C HIS A 106 10.41 -3.73 -0.18
N LEU A 107 11.51 -2.99 -0.33
CA LEU A 107 11.52 -1.80 -1.15
C LEU A 107 11.33 -2.19 -2.62
N HIS A 108 11.98 -3.26 -3.06
CA HIS A 108 12.12 -3.56 -4.47
C HIS A 108 10.79 -3.72 -5.24
N ASN A 109 9.78 -4.38 -4.67
CA ASN A 109 8.55 -4.71 -5.40
C ASN A 109 7.51 -3.58 -5.40
N VAL A 110 7.41 -2.80 -4.31
CA VAL A 110 6.48 -1.66 -4.26
C VAL A 110 6.91 -0.54 -5.19
N PHE A 111 8.21 -0.34 -5.42
CA PHE A 111 8.70 0.77 -6.26
C PHE A 111 8.58 0.56 -7.75
N LEU A 112 8.42 -0.67 -8.23
CA LEU A 112 8.08 -0.92 -9.63
C LEU A 112 6.83 -0.14 -10.06
N THR A 113 5.88 0.08 -9.14
CA THR A 113 4.62 0.74 -9.45
C THR A 113 4.66 2.26 -9.41
N ARG A 114 5.70 2.85 -8.80
CA ARG A 114 5.82 4.31 -8.55
C ARG A 114 7.11 4.90 -9.11
N GLN A 115 7.74 4.21 -10.06
CA GLN A 115 9.03 4.63 -10.64
C GLN A 115 9.00 6.03 -11.24
N SER A 116 7.93 6.43 -11.92
CA SER A 116 7.82 7.77 -12.51
C SER A 116 7.84 8.86 -11.44
N ILE A 117 7.02 8.71 -10.39
CA ILE A 117 6.97 9.63 -9.25
C ILE A 117 8.33 9.72 -8.57
N LEU A 118 8.93 8.57 -8.27
CA LEU A 118 10.25 8.52 -7.65
C LEU A 118 11.33 9.14 -8.53
N LYS A 119 11.33 8.85 -9.83
CA LYS A 119 12.30 9.43 -10.77
C LYS A 119 12.20 10.96 -10.81
N THR A 120 10.99 11.52 -10.79
CA THR A 120 10.78 12.96 -10.71
C THR A 120 11.38 13.54 -9.43
N ILE A 121 11.04 12.97 -8.27
CA ILE A 121 11.51 13.47 -6.97
C ILE A 121 13.03 13.32 -6.82
N LEU A 122 13.57 12.16 -7.19
CA LEU A 122 15.00 11.87 -7.08
C LEU A 122 15.85 12.69 -8.05
N ALA A 123 15.29 13.11 -9.19
CA ALA A 123 15.97 14.00 -10.13
C ALA A 123 16.13 15.42 -9.56
N ASN A 124 15.17 15.89 -8.77
CA ASN A 124 15.18 17.24 -8.19
C ASN A 124 14.92 17.19 -6.67
N PRO A 125 15.86 16.64 -5.86
CA PRO A 125 15.66 16.46 -4.42
C PRO A 125 15.52 17.77 -3.63
N MET A 126 15.87 18.89 -4.27
CA MET A 126 15.78 20.22 -3.66
C MET A 126 14.45 20.94 -3.96
N GLN A 127 13.55 20.33 -4.72
CA GLN A 127 12.23 20.89 -5.01
C GLN A 127 11.22 20.43 -3.95
N ASN A 128 10.19 21.26 -3.70
CA ASN A 128 9.09 20.86 -2.83
C ASN A 128 8.01 20.17 -3.62
N TYR A 129 7.45 19.10 -3.03
CA TYR A 129 6.41 18.30 -3.66
C TYR A 129 5.21 18.13 -2.74
N ALA A 130 4.04 17.96 -3.36
CA ALA A 130 2.80 17.61 -2.71
C ALA A 130 2.29 16.28 -3.27
N LEU A 131 2.52 15.19 -2.53
CA LEU A 131 1.97 13.86 -2.81
C LEU A 131 0.50 13.82 -2.37
N ILE A 132 -0.40 14.01 -3.32
CA ILE A 132 -1.84 14.13 -3.06
C ILE A 132 -2.54 12.88 -3.59
N GLY A 133 -3.32 12.20 -2.75
CA GLY A 133 -3.99 10.97 -3.18
C GLY A 133 -4.90 10.38 -2.12
N GLY A 134 -5.72 9.41 -2.53
CA GLY A 134 -6.50 8.52 -1.70
C GLY A 134 -5.77 7.93 -0.49
N ARG A 135 -6.51 7.54 0.54
CA ARG A 135 -5.97 6.64 1.57
C ARG A 135 -5.57 5.33 0.92
N GLN A 136 -4.50 4.73 1.45
CA GLN A 136 -3.97 3.43 1.01
C GLN A 136 -3.56 3.36 -0.48
N LEU A 137 -3.25 4.50 -1.11
CA LEU A 137 -2.67 4.55 -2.47
C LEU A 137 -1.13 4.50 -2.50
N GLY A 138 -0.48 4.39 -1.33
CA GLY A 138 0.97 4.19 -1.22
C GLY A 138 1.80 5.46 -0.98
N LYS A 139 1.19 6.57 -0.53
CA LYS A 139 1.91 7.81 -0.19
C LYS A 139 2.98 7.60 0.89
N THR A 140 2.60 7.02 2.02
CA THR A 140 3.52 6.67 3.11
C THR A 140 4.64 5.74 2.65
N SER A 141 4.34 4.78 1.77
CA SER A 141 5.35 3.89 1.19
C SER A 141 6.37 4.66 0.34
N ILE A 142 5.95 5.65 -0.44
CA ILE A 142 6.85 6.55 -1.18
C ILE A 142 7.71 7.37 -0.21
N LEU A 143 7.14 7.92 0.87
CA LEU A 143 7.91 8.69 1.85
C LEU A 143 8.96 7.81 2.56
N LYS A 144 8.58 6.62 3.03
CA LYS A 144 9.52 5.69 3.67
C LYS A 144 10.66 5.28 2.76
N PHE A 145 10.39 5.11 1.46
CA PHE A 145 11.45 4.88 0.48
C PHE A 145 12.45 6.02 0.44
N LEU A 146 11.97 7.26 0.32
CA LEU A 146 12.83 8.42 0.24
C LEU A 146 13.65 8.56 1.52
N LEU A 147 13.05 8.29 2.68
CA LEU A 147 13.77 8.23 3.95
C LEU A 147 14.95 7.25 3.86
N ASN A 148 14.71 5.99 3.49
CA ASN A 148 15.73 4.96 3.41
C ASN A 148 16.79 5.27 2.32
N TYR A 149 16.36 5.78 1.17
CA TYR A 149 17.25 6.18 0.07
C TYR A 149 18.26 7.25 0.48
N TYR A 150 17.85 8.22 1.31
CA TYR A 150 18.70 9.33 1.75
C TYR A 150 19.48 9.09 3.05
N GLN A 151 19.25 7.99 3.79
CA GLN A 151 19.94 7.71 5.08
C GLN A 151 21.48 7.82 5.00
N ASN A 152 22.07 7.35 3.89
CA ASN A 152 23.53 7.32 3.69
C ASN A 152 24.02 8.38 2.70
N LYS A 153 23.26 9.47 2.51
CA LYS A 153 23.59 10.54 1.56
C LYS A 153 23.98 11.83 2.30
N SER A 154 24.47 12.81 1.55
CA SER A 154 24.89 14.12 2.08
C SER A 154 23.72 15.01 2.56
N LEU A 155 22.49 14.60 2.24
CA LEU A 155 21.25 15.30 2.58
C LEU A 155 20.61 14.63 3.80
N GLU A 156 20.28 15.43 4.82
CA GLU A 156 19.67 14.93 6.05
C GLU A 156 18.16 14.83 5.84
N CYS A 157 17.61 13.61 5.93
CA CYS A 157 16.20 13.34 5.66
C CYS A 157 15.44 13.07 6.96
N HIS A 158 14.33 13.78 7.17
CA HIS A 158 13.51 13.67 8.36
C HIS A 158 12.08 13.28 7.98
N TYR A 159 11.55 12.24 8.61
CA TYR A 159 10.16 11.82 8.46
C TYR A 159 9.33 12.23 9.67
N LEU A 160 8.23 12.93 9.44
CA LEU A 160 7.31 13.40 10.47
C LEU A 160 5.87 13.04 10.11
N ILE A 161 5.12 12.58 11.10
CA ILE A 161 3.66 12.51 11.05
C ILE A 161 3.15 13.74 11.80
N VAL A 162 2.44 14.63 11.12
CA VAL A 162 2.11 15.96 11.69
C VAL A 162 0.87 15.89 12.57
N ARG A 163 1.03 15.32 13.76
CA ARG A 163 -0.02 15.29 14.80
C ARG A 163 0.25 16.22 15.99
N ASP A 164 1.47 16.75 16.13
CA ASP A 164 1.95 17.51 17.30
C ASP A 164 2.89 18.68 16.94
N ASN A 165 3.38 19.42 17.96
CA ASN A 165 4.42 20.47 17.88
C ASN A 165 5.80 20.00 17.36
N SER A 166 5.93 18.77 16.85
CA SER A 166 7.17 18.14 16.39
C SER A 166 7.85 18.94 15.27
N LEU A 167 7.05 19.53 14.36
CA LEU A 167 7.56 20.36 13.27
C LEU A 167 8.31 21.59 13.79
N LEU A 168 7.78 22.27 14.80
CA LEU A 168 8.42 23.47 15.38
C LEU A 168 9.74 23.13 16.09
N GLN A 169 9.82 21.96 16.73
CA GLN A 169 11.07 21.48 17.33
C GLN A 169 12.11 21.16 16.27
N LEU A 170 11.72 20.47 15.20
CA LEU A 170 12.59 20.19 14.06
C LEU A 170 13.09 21.51 13.45
N LEU A 171 12.23 22.47 13.15
CA LEU A 171 12.62 23.77 12.56
C LEU A 171 13.72 24.49 13.38
N LYS A 172 13.68 24.39 14.71
CA LYS A 172 14.75 24.93 15.58
C LYS A 172 16.08 24.21 15.42
N SER A 173 16.09 22.89 15.17
CA SER A 173 17.32 22.14 14.91
C SER A 173 17.86 22.39 13.49
N ILE A 174 16.96 22.48 12.49
CA ILE A 174 17.30 22.82 11.10
C ILE A 174 18.12 24.11 11.03
N LEU A 175 17.68 25.15 11.74
CA LEU A 175 18.35 26.46 11.76
C LEU A 175 19.82 26.38 12.22
N LYS A 176 20.17 25.37 13.03
CA LYS A 176 21.53 25.13 13.53
C LYS A 176 22.36 24.24 12.61
N SER A 177 21.72 23.46 11.74
CA SER A 177 22.41 22.56 10.83
C SER A 177 23.07 23.33 9.67
N LYS A 178 24.24 22.87 9.25
CA LYS A 178 24.92 23.36 8.04
C LYS A 178 24.59 22.51 6.81
N LYS A 179 23.91 21.38 6.98
CA LYS A 179 23.52 20.48 5.90
C LYS A 179 22.18 20.92 5.32
N LYS A 180 21.97 20.61 4.04
CA LYS A 180 20.65 20.69 3.40
C LYS A 180 19.77 19.58 3.96
N GLN A 181 18.51 19.90 4.19
CA GLN A 181 17.58 18.96 4.81
C GLN A 181 16.35 18.73 3.94
N LEU A 182 15.89 17.47 3.90
CA LEU A 182 14.63 17.06 3.28
C LEU A 182 13.65 16.69 4.39
N ILE A 183 12.48 17.32 4.40
CA ILE A 183 11.44 17.05 5.37
C ILE A 183 10.30 16.32 4.66
N LEU A 184 9.98 15.12 5.12
CA LEU A 184 8.87 14.30 4.65
C LEU A 184 7.73 14.44 5.67
N LEU A 185 6.66 15.14 5.30
CA LEU A 185 5.50 15.36 6.15
C LEU A 185 4.36 14.44 5.72
N ASP A 186 4.10 13.38 6.50
CA ASP A 186 2.95 12.50 6.29
C ASP A 186 1.73 12.99 7.07
N GLU A 187 0.54 12.70 6.53
CA GLU A 187 -0.76 13.17 7.03
C GLU A 187 -0.83 14.71 7.20
N ALA A 188 -0.32 15.46 6.21
CA ALA A 188 -0.20 16.91 6.29
C ALA A 188 -1.53 17.69 6.13
N ASP A 189 -2.67 17.01 5.91
CA ASP A 189 -4.00 17.62 5.81
C ASP A 189 -4.33 18.48 7.04
N ASP A 190 -4.18 17.90 8.23
CA ASP A 190 -4.47 18.59 9.49
C ASP A 190 -3.54 19.79 9.68
N PHE A 191 -2.25 19.64 9.38
CA PHE A 191 -1.27 20.72 9.44
C PHE A 191 -1.69 21.93 8.60
N ILE A 192 -1.99 21.70 7.32
CA ILE A 192 -2.36 22.78 6.41
C ILE A 192 -3.68 23.43 6.85
N ALA A 193 -4.67 22.63 7.27
CA ALA A 193 -5.94 23.17 7.75
C ALA A 193 -5.76 24.08 8.98
N HIS A 194 -4.89 23.69 9.92
CA HIS A 194 -4.59 24.48 11.11
C HIS A 194 -3.77 25.75 10.80
N ASP A 195 -2.79 25.67 9.89
CA ASP A 195 -1.97 26.83 9.51
C ASP A 195 -2.80 27.86 8.71
N ARG A 196 -3.68 27.38 7.81
CA ARG A 196 -4.67 28.21 7.10
C ARG A 196 -5.54 29.01 8.06
N ALA A 197 -6.06 28.39 9.12
CA ALA A 197 -6.91 29.06 10.10
C ALA A 197 -6.21 30.24 10.80
N LYS A 198 -4.86 30.30 10.75
CA LYS A 198 -4.03 31.36 11.34
C LYS A 198 -3.40 32.28 10.29
N GLY A 199 -3.73 32.13 9.00
CA GLY A 199 -3.17 32.94 7.92
C GLY A 199 -1.80 32.46 7.40
N TYR A 200 -1.51 31.16 7.47
CA TYR A 200 -0.30 30.52 6.95
C TYR A 200 1.06 30.94 7.55
N PRO A 201 1.19 31.24 8.86
CA PRO A 201 2.45 31.69 9.44
C PRO A 201 3.58 30.66 9.34
N ILE A 202 3.27 29.37 9.48
CA ILE A 202 4.30 28.31 9.42
C ILE A 202 4.72 28.12 7.98
N LEU A 203 3.78 28.01 7.04
CA LEU A 203 4.09 27.84 5.62
C LEU A 203 4.92 28.99 5.06
N GLN A 204 4.62 30.24 5.43
CA GLN A 204 5.45 31.40 5.06
C GLN A 204 6.88 31.28 5.61
N HIS A 205 7.05 30.80 6.85
CA HIS A 205 8.37 30.55 7.41
C HIS A 205 9.13 29.45 6.66
N LEU A 206 8.44 28.36 6.28
CA LEU A 206 9.00 27.28 5.48
C LEU A 206 9.43 27.77 4.09
N GLN A 207 8.62 28.62 3.44
CA GLN A 207 8.96 29.28 2.18
C GLN A 207 10.26 30.07 2.28
N HIS A 208 10.43 30.88 3.33
CA HIS A 208 11.68 31.62 3.55
C HIS A 208 12.88 30.69 3.74
N LEU A 209 12.73 29.58 4.47
CA LEU A 209 13.82 28.61 4.65
C LEU A 209 14.19 27.89 3.35
N HIS A 210 13.20 27.57 2.52
CA HIS A 210 13.39 26.96 1.22
C HIS A 210 14.09 27.89 0.24
N LEU A 211 13.66 29.16 0.14
CA LEU A 211 14.30 30.18 -0.70
C LEU A 211 15.77 30.41 -0.34
N ASN A 212 16.12 30.25 0.95
CA ASN A 212 17.50 30.29 1.42
C ASN A 212 18.31 29.00 1.14
N GLY A 213 17.72 28.03 0.43
CA GLY A 213 18.35 26.76 0.03
C GLY A 213 18.62 25.80 1.18
N LYS A 214 18.02 26.02 2.36
CA LYS A 214 18.27 25.21 3.57
C LYS A 214 17.45 23.93 3.61
N ILE A 215 16.20 24.01 3.14
CA ILE A 215 15.24 22.91 3.24
C ILE A 215 14.51 22.65 1.93
N SER A 216 14.05 21.41 1.81
CA SER A 216 13.04 20.97 0.85
C SER A 216 11.99 20.17 1.59
N ILE A 217 10.75 20.21 1.13
CA ILE A 217 9.63 19.58 1.83
C ILE A 217 8.79 18.78 0.87
N ILE A 218 8.44 17.56 1.28
CA ILE A 218 7.46 16.72 0.60
C ILE A 218 6.27 16.57 1.54
N PHE A 219 5.14 17.17 1.16
CA PHE A 219 3.86 17.01 1.84
C PHE A 219 3.16 15.77 1.29
N ALA A 220 2.66 14.90 2.15
CA ALA A 220 1.77 13.82 1.77
C ALA A 220 0.43 13.97 2.48
N GLY A 221 -0.64 13.86 1.73
CA GLY A 221 -1.99 14.06 2.25
C GLY A 221 -3.08 13.66 1.29
N HIS A 222 -4.29 14.06 1.63
CA HIS A 222 -5.52 13.64 0.99
C HIS A 222 -6.27 14.87 0.44
N TYR A 223 -7.46 15.13 0.94
CA TYR A 223 -8.39 16.08 0.34
C TYR A 223 -8.06 17.53 0.69
N GLU A 224 -7.61 17.82 1.91
CA GLU A 224 -7.29 19.20 2.30
C GLU A 224 -6.08 19.72 1.52
N LEU A 225 -5.09 18.88 1.24
CA LEU A 225 -3.98 19.29 0.37
C LEU A 225 -4.44 19.56 -1.07
N LEU A 226 -5.40 18.78 -1.58
CA LEU A 226 -5.94 18.97 -2.93
C LEU A 226 -6.74 20.28 -3.03
N THR A 227 -7.61 20.55 -2.07
CA THR A 227 -8.43 21.77 -2.04
C THR A 227 -7.53 23.00 -1.92
N GLU A 228 -6.53 22.96 -1.06
CA GLU A 228 -5.59 24.06 -0.87
C GLU A 228 -4.72 24.29 -2.10
N TRP A 229 -4.30 23.23 -2.79
CA TRP A 229 -3.56 23.35 -4.05
C TRP A 229 -4.41 23.96 -5.18
N HIS A 230 -5.71 23.67 -5.23
CA HIS A 230 -6.63 24.29 -6.21
C HIS A 230 -7.00 25.73 -5.87
N SER A 231 -6.89 26.12 -4.60
CA SER A 231 -7.12 27.49 -4.16
C SER A 231 -5.93 28.40 -4.51
N ASN A 232 -6.13 29.72 -4.49
CA ASN A 232 -5.03 30.70 -4.58
C ASN A 232 -4.33 30.86 -3.22
N SER A 233 -3.87 29.75 -2.63
CA SER A 233 -3.15 29.73 -1.36
C SER A 233 -1.63 29.84 -1.58
N PRO A 234 -0.85 30.28 -0.57
CA PRO A 234 0.61 30.22 -0.62
C PRO A 234 1.16 28.80 -0.83
N TYR A 235 0.36 27.77 -0.55
CA TYR A 235 0.75 26.36 -0.71
C TYR A 235 0.88 25.97 -2.18
N ARG A 236 -0.01 26.49 -3.04
CA ARG A 236 -0.03 26.19 -4.48
C ARG A 236 1.29 26.52 -5.17
N ASP A 237 1.86 27.68 -4.84
CA ASP A 237 3.13 28.14 -5.44
C ASP A 237 4.35 27.54 -4.73
N PHE A 238 4.16 26.95 -3.55
CA PHE A 238 5.25 26.42 -2.74
C PHE A 238 5.65 25.00 -3.13
N ALA A 239 4.71 24.15 -3.55
CA ALA A 239 4.95 22.73 -3.80
C ALA A 239 4.31 22.26 -5.12
N GLU A 240 5.07 21.49 -5.91
CA GLU A 240 4.55 20.85 -7.13
C GLU A 240 3.66 19.65 -6.76
N ALA A 241 2.41 19.65 -7.21
CA ALA A 241 1.48 18.56 -6.95
C ALA A 241 1.78 17.33 -7.81
N ILE A 242 1.93 16.19 -7.15
CA ILE A 242 2.01 14.87 -7.76
C ILE A 242 0.81 14.07 -7.26
N LEU A 243 -0.11 13.75 -8.17
CA LEU A 243 -1.26 12.90 -7.86
C LEU A 243 -0.83 11.44 -7.75
N VAL A 244 -1.08 10.84 -6.59
CA VAL A 244 -0.86 9.41 -6.34
C VAL A 244 -2.16 8.67 -6.62
N GLU A 245 -2.27 8.11 -7.83
CA GLU A 245 -3.48 7.45 -8.33
C GLU A 245 -3.47 5.93 -8.10
N THR A 246 -4.57 5.26 -8.44
CA THR A 246 -4.59 3.79 -8.54
C THR A 246 -3.62 3.29 -9.61
N PHE A 247 -3.29 2.01 -9.57
CA PHE A 247 -2.45 1.41 -10.60
C PHE A 247 -3.25 1.22 -11.88
N ASN A 248 -2.63 1.57 -13.01
CA ASN A 248 -3.14 1.13 -14.31
C ASN A 248 -2.93 -0.39 -14.48
N ILE A 249 -3.60 -0.97 -15.46
CA ILE A 249 -3.62 -2.42 -15.64
C ILE A 249 -2.23 -3.02 -15.86
N ASN A 250 -1.40 -2.38 -16.69
CA ASN A 250 -0.05 -2.85 -17.00
C ASN A 250 0.85 -2.79 -15.76
N THR A 251 0.75 -1.71 -14.98
CA THR A 251 1.51 -1.53 -13.74
C THR A 251 1.12 -2.56 -12.70
N CYS A 252 -0.18 -2.85 -12.57
CA CYS A 252 -0.69 -3.93 -11.73
C CYS A 252 -0.17 -5.30 -12.18
N GLN A 253 -0.25 -5.61 -13.48
CA GLN A 253 0.21 -6.88 -14.03
C GLN A 253 1.69 -7.10 -13.72
N SER A 254 2.55 -6.15 -14.09
CA SER A 254 3.98 -6.25 -13.80
C SER A 254 4.28 -6.35 -12.31
N PHE A 255 3.55 -5.63 -11.46
CA PHE A 255 3.71 -5.74 -10.01
C PHE A 255 3.37 -7.14 -9.48
N ILE A 256 2.23 -7.68 -9.88
CA ILE A 256 1.77 -9.00 -9.43
C ILE A 256 2.69 -10.09 -9.97
N GLU A 257 2.98 -10.08 -11.27
CA GLU A 257 3.81 -11.09 -11.92
C GLU A 257 5.23 -11.11 -11.37
N ASN A 258 5.89 -9.95 -11.26
CA ASN A 258 7.25 -9.87 -10.74
C ASN A 258 7.31 -10.34 -9.28
N SER A 259 6.29 -10.03 -8.48
CA SER A 259 6.21 -10.46 -7.08
C SER A 259 5.99 -11.97 -6.97
N LEU A 260 5.06 -12.53 -7.75
CA LEU A 260 4.75 -13.96 -7.73
C LEU A 260 5.87 -14.82 -8.34
N GLN A 261 6.65 -14.26 -9.27
CA GLN A 261 7.78 -14.96 -9.89
C GLN A 261 8.78 -15.47 -8.84
N TYR A 262 9.07 -14.68 -7.80
CA TYR A 262 9.98 -15.11 -6.72
C TYR A 262 9.43 -16.26 -5.88
N LEU A 263 8.11 -16.42 -5.83
CA LEU A 263 7.43 -17.52 -5.14
C LEU A 263 7.19 -18.73 -6.04
N ASN A 264 7.71 -18.72 -7.27
CA ASN A 264 7.38 -19.71 -8.31
C ASN A 264 5.86 -19.87 -8.52
N CYS A 265 5.11 -18.79 -8.31
CA CYS A 265 3.67 -18.75 -8.49
C CYS A 265 3.33 -18.00 -9.78
N ARG A 266 2.34 -18.46 -10.52
CA ARG A 266 1.89 -17.80 -11.76
C ARG A 266 0.41 -18.06 -12.04
N PHE A 267 -0.23 -17.10 -12.72
CA PHE A 267 -1.53 -17.33 -13.35
C PHE A 267 -1.36 -18.25 -14.55
N ILE A 268 -2.27 -19.20 -14.72
CA ILE A 268 -2.28 -20.06 -15.92
C ILE A 268 -2.70 -19.23 -17.14
N GLU A 269 -3.70 -18.36 -16.95
CA GLU A 269 -4.29 -17.55 -18.02
C GLU A 269 -4.11 -16.06 -17.74
N GLN A 270 -3.60 -15.33 -18.74
CA GLN A 270 -3.42 -13.88 -18.63
C GLN A 270 -4.76 -13.12 -18.51
N GLU A 271 -5.83 -13.70 -19.06
CA GLU A 271 -7.17 -13.15 -18.94
C GLU A 271 -7.66 -13.18 -17.48
N SER A 272 -7.36 -14.25 -16.74
CA SER A 272 -7.70 -14.38 -15.33
C SER A 272 -7.02 -13.31 -14.47
N LEU A 273 -5.73 -13.02 -14.71
CA LEU A 273 -5.02 -11.90 -14.06
C LEU A 273 -5.64 -10.54 -14.42
N THR A 274 -5.94 -10.34 -15.71
CA THR A 274 -6.56 -9.10 -16.20
C THR A 274 -7.92 -8.86 -15.56
N GLN A 275 -8.75 -9.90 -15.45
CA GLN A 275 -10.05 -9.85 -14.79
C GLN A 275 -9.89 -9.57 -13.29
N PHE A 276 -8.98 -10.26 -12.61
CA PHE A 276 -8.67 -10.04 -11.20
C PHE A 276 -8.32 -8.58 -10.91
N ILE A 277 -7.45 -7.97 -11.70
CA ILE A 277 -7.07 -6.55 -11.56
C ILE A 277 -8.27 -5.63 -11.81
N LYS A 278 -9.02 -5.87 -12.89
CA LYS A 278 -10.21 -5.07 -13.24
C LYS A 278 -11.25 -5.09 -12.13
N MET A 279 -11.52 -6.25 -11.53
CA MET A 279 -12.49 -6.40 -10.44
C MET A 279 -12.14 -5.58 -9.20
N LEU A 280 -10.84 -5.35 -8.96
CA LEU A 280 -10.31 -4.61 -7.81
C LEU A 280 -10.04 -3.12 -8.12
N GLY A 281 -10.28 -2.67 -9.36
CA GLY A 281 -10.15 -1.27 -9.77
C GLY A 281 -8.71 -0.73 -9.73
N GLY A 282 -7.70 -1.60 -9.74
CA GLY A 282 -6.29 -1.21 -9.64
C GLY A 282 -5.88 -0.61 -8.29
N ARG A 283 -6.69 -0.79 -7.23
CA ARG A 283 -6.38 -0.24 -5.90
C ARG A 283 -5.25 -1.03 -5.24
N PRO A 284 -4.14 -0.39 -4.83
CA PRO A 284 -3.00 -1.09 -4.24
C PRO A 284 -3.38 -1.98 -3.05
N ASN A 285 -4.13 -1.45 -2.06
CA ASN A 285 -4.55 -2.22 -0.88
C ASN A 285 -5.39 -3.45 -1.22
N LEU A 286 -6.35 -3.33 -2.15
CA LEU A 286 -7.20 -4.45 -2.55
C LEU A 286 -6.40 -5.49 -3.33
N ILE A 287 -5.51 -5.06 -4.22
CA ILE A 287 -4.62 -5.95 -4.98
C ILE A 287 -3.71 -6.72 -4.02
N ILE A 288 -3.06 -6.04 -3.08
CA ILE A 288 -2.17 -6.66 -2.09
C ILE A 288 -2.93 -7.67 -1.24
N THR A 289 -4.08 -7.28 -0.69
CA THR A 289 -4.93 -8.18 0.13
C THR A 289 -5.38 -9.40 -0.66
N ALA A 290 -5.86 -9.20 -1.89
CA ALA A 290 -6.30 -10.28 -2.75
C ALA A 290 -5.14 -11.22 -3.14
N CYS A 291 -3.94 -10.69 -3.37
CA CYS A 291 -2.75 -11.51 -3.64
C CYS A 291 -2.31 -12.30 -2.40
N GLN A 292 -2.40 -11.73 -1.19
CA GLN A 292 -2.17 -12.48 0.05
C GLN A 292 -3.16 -13.64 0.20
N ASP A 293 -4.44 -13.40 -0.12
CA ASP A 293 -5.47 -14.44 -0.10
C ASP A 293 -5.22 -15.52 -1.17
N LEU A 294 -4.72 -15.16 -2.36
CA LEU A 294 -4.30 -16.13 -3.38
C LEU A 294 -3.14 -17.01 -2.88
N LEU A 295 -2.12 -16.41 -2.26
CA LEU A 295 -0.98 -17.16 -1.72
C LEU A 295 -1.39 -18.09 -0.58
N SER A 296 -2.44 -17.75 0.18
CA SER A 296 -2.99 -18.62 1.22
C SER A 296 -3.62 -19.92 0.70
N LEU A 297 -3.81 -20.04 -0.62
CA LEU A 297 -4.23 -21.29 -1.26
C LEU A 297 -3.06 -22.26 -1.42
N GLU A 298 -1.82 -21.82 -1.20
CA GLU A 298 -0.60 -22.63 -1.27
C GLU A 298 -0.43 -23.35 -2.64
N LYS A 299 -0.82 -22.66 -3.71
CA LYS A 299 -0.72 -23.13 -5.11
C LYS A 299 0.33 -22.35 -5.90
N GLN A 300 1.14 -23.07 -6.68
CA GLN A 300 2.08 -22.47 -7.65
C GLN A 300 1.39 -22.05 -8.97
N GLN A 301 0.24 -22.64 -9.28
CA GLN A 301 -0.53 -22.29 -10.47
C GLN A 301 -1.90 -21.78 -10.03
N VAL A 302 -2.20 -20.53 -10.38
CA VAL A 302 -3.46 -19.86 -10.07
C VAL A 302 -4.41 -20.05 -11.25
N GLU A 303 -5.49 -20.78 -10.99
CA GLU A 303 -6.58 -21.01 -11.94
C GLU A 303 -7.69 -19.97 -11.79
N LYS A 304 -8.59 -19.92 -12.78
CA LYS A 304 -9.77 -19.06 -12.74
C LYS A 304 -10.63 -19.30 -11.49
N ASN A 305 -10.80 -20.54 -11.07
CA ASN A 305 -11.59 -20.88 -9.87
C ASN A 305 -10.96 -20.33 -8.59
N ASP A 306 -9.62 -20.27 -8.51
CA ASP A 306 -8.91 -19.70 -7.38
C ASP A 306 -9.13 -18.18 -7.30
N VAL A 307 -9.09 -17.51 -8.45
CA VAL A 307 -9.43 -16.08 -8.59
C VAL A 307 -10.85 -15.80 -8.11
N GLU A 308 -11.83 -16.58 -8.57
CA GLU A 308 -13.23 -16.43 -8.16
C GLU A 308 -13.41 -16.67 -6.65
N LYS A 309 -12.74 -17.69 -6.09
CA LYS A 309 -12.75 -17.98 -4.66
C LYS A 309 -12.25 -16.79 -3.84
N VAL A 310 -11.11 -16.22 -4.21
CA VAL A 310 -10.53 -15.06 -3.53
C VAL A 310 -11.42 -13.83 -3.64
N LEU A 311 -11.89 -13.50 -4.85
CA LEU A 311 -12.78 -12.35 -5.05
C LEU A 311 -14.07 -12.48 -4.24
N ASN A 312 -14.63 -13.69 -4.12
CA ASN A 312 -15.79 -13.95 -3.28
C ASN A 312 -15.47 -13.78 -1.77
N GLY A 313 -14.29 -14.20 -1.32
CA GLY A 313 -13.84 -14.01 0.06
C GLY A 313 -13.70 -12.55 0.48
N LEU A 314 -13.39 -11.65 -0.45
CA LEU A 314 -13.25 -10.21 -0.19
C LEU A 314 -14.59 -9.49 -0.03
N LYS A 315 -15.67 -10.01 -0.61
CA LYS A 315 -16.99 -9.33 -0.68
C LYS A 315 -17.51 -8.85 0.69
N PRO A 316 -17.50 -9.67 1.77
CA PRO A 316 -18.11 -9.28 3.05
C PRO A 316 -17.52 -8.00 3.67
N ASN A 317 -16.23 -7.75 3.47
CA ASN A 317 -15.51 -6.63 4.08
C ASN A 317 -15.09 -5.55 3.07
N LEU A 318 -15.53 -5.66 1.81
CA LEU A 318 -15.02 -4.83 0.72
C LEU A 318 -15.22 -3.33 0.98
N LEU A 319 -16.41 -2.90 1.43
CA LEU A 319 -16.67 -1.49 1.74
C LEU A 319 -15.73 -0.93 2.82
N ALA A 320 -15.34 -1.74 3.81
CA ALA A 320 -14.40 -1.33 4.84
C ALA A 320 -12.96 -1.23 4.31
N GLN A 321 -12.58 -2.11 3.36
CA GLN A 321 -11.24 -2.18 2.80
C GLN A 321 -10.95 -1.15 1.68
N VAL A 322 -11.99 -0.49 1.15
CA VAL A 322 -11.84 0.51 0.09
C VAL A 322 -11.11 1.78 0.57
N GLY A 323 -10.95 1.98 1.88
CA GLY A 323 -10.11 3.04 2.45
C GLY A 323 -10.76 4.41 2.37
N LEU A 324 -11.88 4.57 3.08
CA LEU A 324 -12.64 5.82 3.22
C LEU A 324 -11.93 6.84 4.13
N SER A 325 -12.39 8.09 4.12
CA SER A 325 -11.84 9.21 4.91
C SER A 325 -11.72 8.90 6.41
N SER A 326 -10.94 9.66 7.18
CA SER A 326 -10.77 9.42 8.63
C SER A 326 -11.92 9.97 9.47
N GLY A 327 -12.56 11.05 9.03
CA GLY A 327 -13.68 11.68 9.74
C GLY A 327 -14.93 10.81 9.73
N GLU A 328 -15.59 10.69 10.89
CA GLU A 328 -16.81 9.88 11.03
C GLU A 328 -17.92 10.31 10.05
N ALA A 329 -18.21 11.62 9.98
CA ALA A 329 -19.21 12.16 9.05
C ALA A 329 -18.85 11.93 7.58
N GLU A 330 -17.59 12.13 7.23
CA GLU A 330 -17.10 11.96 5.86
C GLU A 330 -17.22 10.51 5.40
N GLN A 331 -16.87 9.55 6.27
CA GLN A 331 -17.04 8.12 5.99
C GLN A 331 -18.49 7.77 5.74
N ILE A 332 -19.42 8.28 6.56
CA ILE A 332 -20.85 8.01 6.39
C ILE A 332 -21.33 8.58 5.05
N LEU A 333 -20.97 9.83 4.73
CA LEU A 333 -21.32 10.47 3.45
C LEU A 333 -20.76 9.71 2.24
N GLU A 334 -19.51 9.27 2.31
CA GLU A 334 -18.88 8.47 1.26
C GLU A 334 -19.60 7.14 1.04
N LYS A 335 -19.97 6.44 2.13
CA LYS A 335 -20.79 5.22 2.06
C LYS A 335 -22.14 5.49 1.42
N ILE A 336 -22.81 6.57 1.81
CA ILE A 336 -24.10 6.98 1.23
C ILE A 336 -23.94 7.12 -0.29
N LEU A 337 -22.97 7.90 -0.77
CA LEU A 337 -22.81 8.12 -2.22
C LEU A 337 -22.39 6.86 -2.98
N ILE A 338 -21.55 5.99 -2.39
CA ILE A 338 -21.22 4.68 -3.00
C ILE A 338 -22.49 3.82 -3.13
N LEU A 339 -23.29 3.72 -2.07
CA LEU A 339 -24.54 2.96 -2.06
C LEU A 339 -25.56 3.55 -3.05
N THR A 340 -25.66 4.87 -3.13
CA THR A 340 -26.49 5.57 -4.13
C THR A 340 -26.05 5.23 -5.55
N ALA A 341 -24.75 5.30 -5.84
CA ALA A 341 -24.21 4.93 -7.15
C ALA A 341 -24.49 3.45 -7.49
N LEU A 342 -24.37 2.54 -6.52
CA LEU A 342 -24.73 1.14 -6.70
C LEU A 342 -26.24 0.94 -6.95
N PHE A 343 -27.07 1.71 -6.25
CA PHE A 343 -28.53 1.67 -6.38
C PHE A 343 -29.02 2.09 -7.77
N THR A 344 -28.28 2.97 -8.48
CA THR A 344 -28.62 3.36 -9.87
C THR A 344 -28.67 2.18 -10.83
N GLN A 345 -27.89 1.11 -10.56
CA GLN A 345 -27.61 -0.01 -11.47
C GLN A 345 -27.00 0.36 -12.82
N GLN A 346 -26.77 1.65 -13.07
CA GLN A 346 -26.17 2.15 -14.29
C GLN A 346 -24.64 2.07 -14.18
N SER A 347 -23.99 1.88 -15.32
CA SER A 347 -22.52 1.92 -15.39
C SER A 347 -21.97 3.33 -15.20
N TYR A 348 -22.74 4.33 -15.64
CA TYR A 348 -22.43 5.76 -15.57
C TYR A 348 -23.54 6.46 -14.77
N PHE A 349 -23.19 7.46 -13.98
CA PHE A 349 -24.15 8.26 -13.22
C PHE A 349 -23.69 9.72 -13.13
N SER A 350 -24.64 10.65 -13.02
CA SER A 350 -24.36 12.07 -12.77
C SER A 350 -24.64 12.46 -11.31
N GLN A 351 -24.21 13.65 -10.92
CA GLN A 351 -24.61 14.24 -9.64
C GLN A 351 -26.14 14.39 -9.52
N GLN A 352 -26.82 14.74 -10.62
CA GLN A 352 -28.28 14.88 -10.63
C GLN A 352 -28.98 13.54 -10.37
N ASP A 353 -28.45 12.44 -10.89
CA ASP A 353 -28.99 11.10 -10.64
C ASP A 353 -28.86 10.72 -9.16
N MET A 354 -27.74 11.06 -8.52
CA MET A 354 -27.58 10.85 -7.08
C MET A 354 -28.59 11.67 -6.27
N CYS A 355 -28.77 12.95 -6.59
CA CYS A 355 -29.73 13.81 -5.89
C CYS A 355 -31.14 13.22 -5.94
N ARG A 356 -31.60 12.82 -7.13
CA ARG A 356 -32.93 12.21 -7.32
C ARG A 356 -33.12 10.95 -6.48
N ILE A 357 -32.10 10.09 -6.42
CA ILE A 357 -32.18 8.88 -5.60
C ILE A 357 -32.26 9.25 -4.12
N LEU A 358 -31.39 10.13 -3.63
CA LEU A 358 -31.41 10.53 -2.21
C LEU A 358 -32.75 11.17 -1.81
N GLU A 359 -33.35 11.98 -2.70
CA GLU A 359 -34.67 12.58 -2.51
C GLU A 359 -35.76 11.53 -2.35
N ASN A 360 -35.72 10.44 -3.12
CA ASN A 360 -36.65 9.31 -2.97
C ASN A 360 -36.54 8.62 -1.60
N PHE A 361 -35.39 8.71 -0.93
CA PHE A 361 -35.17 8.24 0.44
C PHE A 361 -35.48 9.33 1.50
N GLY A 362 -36.08 10.45 1.11
CA GLY A 362 -36.40 11.57 2.03
C GLY A 362 -35.14 12.21 2.62
N PHE A 363 -34.08 12.32 1.83
CA PHE A 363 -32.80 12.88 2.23
C PHE A 363 -32.25 13.81 1.17
N SER A 364 -31.93 15.04 1.56
CA SER A 364 -31.31 16.03 0.68
C SER A 364 -29.97 16.48 1.26
N LEU A 365 -28.99 16.64 0.36
CA LEU A 365 -27.68 17.20 0.66
C LEU A 365 -27.48 18.45 -0.21
N SER A 366 -26.66 19.39 0.26
CA SER A 366 -26.28 20.53 -0.58
C SER A 366 -25.38 20.08 -1.74
N ASP A 367 -25.47 20.78 -2.87
CA ASP A 367 -24.63 20.49 -4.03
C ASP A 367 -23.14 20.54 -3.70
N SER A 368 -22.72 21.51 -2.89
CA SER A 368 -21.34 21.63 -2.42
C SER A 368 -20.86 20.38 -1.67
N LEU A 369 -21.70 19.77 -0.83
CA LEU A 369 -21.32 18.62 -0.03
C LEU A 369 -21.25 17.34 -0.87
N ILE A 370 -22.18 17.18 -1.82
CA ILE A 370 -22.13 16.08 -2.79
C ILE A 370 -20.87 16.20 -3.62
N GLN A 371 -20.59 17.39 -4.17
CA GLN A 371 -19.42 17.64 -5.00
C GLN A 371 -18.12 17.37 -4.24
N SER A 372 -17.96 17.87 -3.01
CA SER A 372 -16.76 17.60 -2.21
C SER A 372 -16.59 16.11 -1.91
N THR A 373 -17.71 15.40 -1.65
CA THR A 373 -17.68 13.96 -1.36
C THR A 373 -17.34 13.16 -2.62
N ILE A 374 -17.86 13.53 -3.79
CA ILE A 374 -17.49 12.94 -5.08
C ILE A 374 -16.00 13.17 -5.34
N GLN A 375 -15.47 14.37 -5.10
CA GLN A 375 -14.04 14.64 -5.27
C GLN A 375 -13.17 13.76 -4.35
N ARG A 376 -13.56 13.56 -3.08
CA ARG A 376 -12.87 12.62 -2.18
C ARG A 376 -12.91 11.20 -2.70
N LEU A 377 -14.07 10.71 -3.14
CA LEU A 377 -14.22 9.38 -3.74
C LEU A 377 -13.43 9.24 -5.04
N SER A 378 -13.29 10.31 -5.82
CA SER A 378 -12.46 10.34 -7.02
C SER A 378 -10.98 10.33 -6.70
N LEU A 379 -10.54 11.13 -5.74
CA LEU A 379 -9.16 11.12 -5.25
C LEU A 379 -8.80 9.77 -4.62
N ALA A 380 -9.76 9.13 -3.96
CA ALA A 380 -9.62 7.79 -3.47
C ALA A 380 -9.46 6.78 -4.61
N GLY A 381 -9.96 7.06 -5.81
CA GLY A 381 -9.96 6.14 -6.96
C GLY A 381 -11.15 5.18 -6.96
N ILE A 382 -12.28 5.59 -6.36
CA ILE A 382 -13.55 4.84 -6.30
C ILE A 382 -14.49 5.31 -7.40
N PHE A 383 -14.54 6.62 -7.63
CA PHE A 383 -15.26 7.23 -8.75
C PHE A 383 -14.28 7.78 -9.78
N ARG A 384 -14.57 7.62 -11.06
CA ARG A 384 -13.80 8.25 -12.14
C ARG A 384 -14.71 9.06 -13.03
N LEU A 385 -14.32 10.29 -13.33
CA LEU A 385 -15.01 11.15 -14.28
C LEU A 385 -14.69 10.69 -15.72
N GLU A 386 -15.72 10.37 -16.48
CA GLU A 386 -15.67 10.01 -17.90
C GLU A 386 -16.73 10.80 -18.66
N LYS A 387 -16.29 11.63 -19.63
CA LYS A 387 -17.17 12.38 -20.54
C LYS A 387 -18.35 13.08 -19.82
N ALA A 388 -18.06 13.78 -18.71
CA ALA A 388 -19.01 14.48 -17.85
C ALA A 388 -19.95 13.61 -16.97
N THR A 389 -19.73 12.30 -16.93
CA THR A 389 -20.41 11.36 -16.00
C THR A 389 -19.39 10.64 -15.12
N TYR A 390 -19.84 9.98 -14.07
CA TYR A 390 -18.97 9.22 -13.17
C TYR A 390 -19.20 7.72 -13.34
N VAL A 391 -18.13 6.94 -13.15
CA VAL A 391 -18.18 5.48 -13.11
C VAL A 391 -17.64 4.97 -11.78
N LEU A 392 -18.20 3.88 -11.27
CA LEU A 392 -17.62 3.13 -10.16
C LEU A 392 -16.47 2.27 -10.68
N THR A 393 -15.26 2.50 -10.19
CA THR A 393 -14.03 1.87 -10.70
C THR A 393 -13.77 0.47 -10.17
N ILE A 394 -14.52 0.02 -9.15
CA ILE A 394 -14.37 -1.28 -8.50
C ILE A 394 -15.60 -2.14 -8.81
N PRO A 395 -15.60 -2.93 -9.89
CA PRO A 395 -16.73 -3.78 -10.26
C PRO A 395 -17.14 -4.76 -9.16
N LEU A 396 -16.19 -5.22 -8.32
CA LEU A 396 -16.50 -6.15 -7.24
C LEU A 396 -17.55 -5.60 -6.27
N LEU A 397 -17.62 -4.29 -6.04
CA LEU A 397 -18.65 -3.67 -5.19
C LEU A 397 -20.08 -3.93 -5.69
N ARG A 398 -20.28 -4.03 -7.01
CA ARG A 398 -21.60 -4.36 -7.59
C ARG A 398 -22.01 -5.80 -7.32
N GLN A 399 -21.05 -6.68 -7.07
CA GLN A 399 -21.30 -8.09 -6.79
C GLN A 399 -21.45 -8.40 -5.29
N VAL A 400 -21.19 -7.43 -4.40
CA VAL A 400 -21.32 -7.61 -2.95
C VAL A 400 -22.79 -7.60 -2.52
N PHE A 401 -23.61 -6.75 -3.16
CA PHE A 401 -24.96 -6.48 -2.68
C PHE A 401 -26.03 -7.01 -3.63
N LEU A 402 -27.00 -7.74 -3.08
CA LEU A 402 -28.29 -7.95 -3.73
C LEU A 402 -29.06 -6.62 -3.71
N GLN A 403 -29.82 -6.29 -4.74
CA GLN A 403 -30.45 -4.97 -4.89
C GLN A 403 -31.29 -4.55 -3.67
N ASP A 404 -32.07 -5.48 -3.12
CA ASP A 404 -32.92 -5.23 -1.93
C ASP A 404 -32.10 -4.90 -0.67
N SER A 405 -30.86 -5.40 -0.58
CA SER A 405 -29.95 -5.09 0.53
C SER A 405 -29.33 -3.68 0.42
N ILE A 406 -29.19 -3.13 -0.79
CA ILE A 406 -28.59 -1.80 -1.01
C ILE A 406 -29.49 -0.72 -0.46
N GLY A 407 -30.80 -0.79 -0.74
CA GLY A 407 -31.78 0.20 -0.26
C GLY A 407 -31.83 0.26 1.27
N LEU A 408 -31.81 -0.90 1.94
CA LEU A 408 -31.76 -1.00 3.40
C LEU A 408 -30.47 -0.39 3.97
N LEU A 409 -29.31 -0.74 3.41
CA LEU A 409 -28.02 -0.19 3.84
C LEU A 409 -27.95 1.33 3.62
N LEU A 410 -28.48 1.83 2.50
CA LEU A 410 -28.54 3.26 2.22
C LEU A 410 -29.41 3.98 3.26
N ALA A 411 -30.59 3.46 3.56
CA ALA A 411 -31.49 4.03 4.58
C ALA A 411 -30.84 4.03 5.99
N GLN A 412 -30.11 2.96 6.34
CA GLN A 412 -29.37 2.87 7.60
C GLN A 412 -28.27 3.94 7.70
N ASN A 413 -27.44 4.10 6.67
CA ASN A 413 -26.36 5.10 6.67
C ASN A 413 -26.92 6.53 6.66
N ILE A 414 -28.04 6.79 5.97
CA ILE A 414 -28.76 8.09 6.04
C ILE A 414 -29.23 8.36 7.47
N THR A 415 -29.79 7.37 8.15
CA THR A 415 -30.25 7.50 9.54
C THR A 415 -29.08 7.78 10.48
N GLN A 416 -27.96 7.07 10.30
CA GLN A 416 -26.73 7.30 11.05
C GLN A 416 -26.21 8.73 10.86
N TYR A 417 -26.17 9.24 9.62
CA TYR A 417 -25.76 10.61 9.33
C TYR A 417 -26.68 11.65 9.98
N LYS A 418 -28.00 11.45 9.91
CA LYS A 418 -28.99 12.32 10.56
C LYS A 418 -28.81 12.34 12.09
N ALA A 419 -28.48 11.21 12.70
CA ALA A 419 -28.20 11.13 14.13
C ALA A 419 -26.91 11.88 14.50
N TRP A 420 -25.82 11.65 13.77
CA TRP A 420 -24.55 12.36 13.97
C TRP A 420 -24.72 13.89 13.88
N ARG A 421 -25.47 14.38 12.89
CA ARG A 421 -25.76 15.83 12.71
C ARG A 421 -26.62 16.45 13.83
N ARG A 422 -27.34 15.64 14.61
CA ARG A 422 -28.11 16.14 15.78
C ARG A 422 -27.27 16.21 17.05
N MET A 423 -26.17 15.46 17.11
CA MET A 423 -25.27 15.39 18.26
C MET A 423 -24.07 16.34 18.16
N SER A 424 -23.75 16.78 16.94
CA SER A 424 -22.79 17.85 16.63
C SER A 424 -23.47 19.21 16.59
#